data_AF-A0A914SSH6-F1
#
_entry.id   AF-A0A914SSH6-F1
#
_cell.length_a   1.000
_cell.length_b   1.000
_cell.length_c   1.000
_cell.angle_alpha   90.00
_cell.angle_beta   90.00
_cell.angle_gamma   90.00
#
_symmetry.space_group_name_H-M   'P 1'
#
loop_
_entity.id
_entity.type
_entity.pdbx_description
1 polymer ?
#
loop_
_entity_poly.entity_id
_entity_poly.type
_entity_poly.pdbx_seq_one_letter_code
_entity_poly.pdbx_strand_id
1 'polypeptide(L)'
;MEAEAAKNEKSIVEKKTANILFIGQSGAGKSLLVNSIYNYLTYDFEEVSNAQTVDCILPCHFQLQTPDFQNVLFTAGPQDANEHFNDNGESVTQKPKIYNLKTEKYNCKVIDTPGLGDTRGAKQDAENVDLIRNAIIEIEELHAICFVMPSNILKR
;
A
#
# COMPACT_ATOMS: atom_id res chain seq x y z
N MET A 1 30.47 9.95 -48.18
CA MET A 1 29.03 9.67 -48.31
C MET A 1 28.88 8.18 -48.06
N GLU A 2 28.18 7.67 -47.06
CA GLU A 2 27.46 8.18 -45.90
C GLU A 2 27.57 7.04 -44.87
N ALA A 3 27.81 7.39 -43.61
CA ALA A 3 27.90 6.41 -42.53
C ALA A 3 26.52 5.76 -42.33
N GLU A 4 26.52 4.43 -42.28
CA GLU A 4 25.38 3.59 -41.96
C GLU A 4 25.02 3.80 -40.49
N ALA A 5 24.14 4.78 -40.24
CA ALA A 5 23.57 5.03 -38.93
C ALA A 5 22.60 3.90 -38.60
N ALA A 6 23.09 2.92 -37.82
CA ALA A 6 22.26 1.92 -37.19
C ALA A 6 21.15 2.61 -36.38
N LYS A 7 19.92 2.53 -36.88
CA LYS A 7 18.70 2.89 -36.16
C LYS A 7 18.62 2.03 -34.91
N ASN A 8 18.90 2.63 -33.78
CA ASN A 8 18.67 2.03 -32.46
C ASN A 8 17.15 2.07 -32.18
N GLU A 9 16.40 1.17 -32.79
CA GLU A 9 15.00 0.94 -32.46
C GLU A 9 14.94 0.32 -31.06
N LYS A 10 14.81 1.16 -30.02
CA LYS A 10 14.33 0.68 -28.72
C LYS A 10 12.92 0.13 -28.95
N SER A 11 12.79 -1.19 -29.08
CA SER A 11 11.49 -1.85 -29.04
C SER A 11 10.81 -1.44 -27.73
N ILE A 12 9.67 -0.75 -27.83
CA ILE A 12 8.86 -0.42 -26.67
C ILE A 12 8.28 -1.76 -26.18
N VAL A 13 8.89 -2.36 -25.16
CA VAL A 13 8.33 -3.54 -24.51
C VAL A 13 7.07 -3.07 -23.80
N GLU A 14 5.92 -3.55 -24.28
CA GLU A 14 4.63 -3.29 -23.63
C GLU A 14 4.66 -3.88 -22.22
N LYS A 15 4.47 -3.02 -21.21
CA LYS A 15 4.41 -3.45 -19.81
C LYS A 15 3.04 -4.07 -19.53
N LYS A 16 3.05 -5.23 -18.87
CA LYS A 16 1.82 -5.91 -18.45
C LYS A 16 1.13 -5.13 -17.33
N THR A 17 -0.18 -5.31 -17.19
CA THR A 17 -0.94 -4.74 -16.07
C THR A 17 -0.95 -5.69 -14.88
N ALA A 18 -0.94 -5.16 -13.67
CA ALA A 18 -1.16 -5.92 -12.44
C ALA A 18 -1.97 -5.08 -11.45
N ASN A 19 -3.25 -5.41 -11.29
CA ASN A 19 -4.15 -4.72 -10.36
C ASN A 19 -4.33 -5.59 -9.11
N ILE A 20 -3.90 -5.07 -7.95
CA ILE A 20 -3.82 -5.81 -6.70
C ILE A 20 -4.64 -5.07 -5.64
N LEU A 21 -5.67 -5.74 -5.11
CA LEU A 21 -6.51 -5.19 -4.05
C LEU A 21 -6.03 -5.66 -2.69
N PHE A 22 -5.85 -4.75 -1.74
CA PHE A 22 -5.53 -5.09 -0.35
C PHE A 22 -6.79 -5.13 0.48
N ILE A 23 -6.99 -6.21 1.24
CA ILE A 23 -8.11 -6.39 2.17
C ILE A 23 -7.56 -6.86 3.52
N GLY A 24 -8.13 -6.38 4.61
CA GLY A 24 -7.70 -6.74 5.95
C GLY A 24 -8.39 -5.86 6.99
N GLN A 25 -8.37 -6.31 8.24
CA GLN A 25 -9.01 -5.58 9.34
C GLN A 25 -8.41 -4.16 9.52
N SER A 26 -9.12 -3.28 10.21
CA SER A 26 -8.56 -2.00 10.68
C SER A 26 -7.26 -2.20 11.46
N GLY A 27 -6.23 -1.44 11.12
CA GLY A 27 -4.90 -1.58 11.74
C GLY A 27 -4.07 -2.78 11.26
N ALA A 28 -4.52 -3.57 10.27
CA ALA A 28 -3.73 -4.71 9.75
C ALA A 28 -2.44 -4.31 9.02
N GLY A 29 -2.25 -3.03 8.69
CA GLY A 29 -1.04 -2.52 8.02
C GLY A 29 -1.10 -2.48 6.49
N LYS A 30 -2.29 -2.38 5.90
CA LYS A 30 -2.47 -2.29 4.43
C LYS A 30 -1.70 -1.11 3.81
N SER A 31 -1.92 0.09 4.33
CA SER A 31 -1.22 1.33 3.94
C SER A 31 0.30 1.25 4.18
N LEU A 32 0.72 0.59 5.26
CA LEU A 32 2.15 0.33 5.52
C LEU A 32 2.74 -0.58 4.44
N LEU A 33 2.03 -1.63 4.04
CA LEU A 33 2.45 -2.53 2.97
C LEU A 33 2.56 -1.79 1.62
N VAL A 34 1.69 -0.82 1.34
CA VAL A 34 1.84 0.04 0.16
C VAL A 34 3.14 0.84 0.22
N ASN A 35 3.44 1.49 1.34
CA ASN A 35 4.72 2.18 1.54
C ASN A 35 5.90 1.22 1.35
N SER A 36 5.84 0.01 1.90
CA SER A 36 6.89 -0.99 1.72
C SER A 36 7.10 -1.35 0.25
N ILE A 37 6.04 -1.66 -0.50
CA ILE A 37 6.14 -1.98 -1.93
C ILE A 37 6.70 -0.80 -2.71
N TYR A 38 6.26 0.43 -2.42
CA TYR A 38 6.81 1.62 -3.06
C TYR A 38 8.34 1.71 -2.88
N ASN A 39 8.84 1.54 -1.66
CA ASN A 39 10.28 1.59 -1.40
C ASN A 39 11.03 0.45 -2.11
N TYR A 40 10.54 -0.78 -2.02
CA TYR A 40 11.17 -1.94 -2.68
C TYR A 40 11.21 -1.84 -4.21
N LEU A 41 10.29 -1.10 -4.82
CA LEU A 41 10.28 -0.88 -6.27
C LEU A 41 11.09 0.35 -6.70
N THR A 42 11.39 1.25 -5.76
CA THR A 42 12.09 2.52 -6.04
C THR A 42 13.58 2.41 -5.78
N TYR A 43 13.97 1.68 -4.75
CA TYR A 43 15.34 1.61 -4.25
C TYR A 43 15.90 0.19 -4.31
N ASP A 44 17.17 0.09 -4.65
CA ASP A 44 17.90 -1.17 -4.56
C ASP A 44 18.21 -1.51 -3.09
N PHE A 45 18.37 -2.80 -2.78
CA PHE A 45 18.57 -3.26 -1.41
C PHE A 45 19.77 -2.59 -0.72
N GLU A 46 20.87 -2.37 -1.45
CA GLU A 46 22.06 -1.68 -0.93
C GLU A 46 21.78 -0.20 -0.62
N GLU A 47 20.94 0.47 -1.40
CA GLU A 47 20.54 1.86 -1.15
C GLU A 47 19.69 1.94 0.12
N VAL A 48 18.70 1.05 0.27
CA VAL A 48 17.84 0.97 1.47
C VAL A 48 18.67 0.67 2.72
N SER A 49 19.68 -0.20 2.62
CA SER A 49 20.54 -0.59 3.73
C SER A 49 21.35 0.59 4.30
N ASN A 50 21.68 1.56 3.44
CA ASN A 50 22.45 2.75 3.80
C ASN A 50 21.57 4.00 3.99
N ALA A 51 20.27 3.90 3.69
CA ALA A 51 19.34 5.01 3.81
C ALA A 51 19.11 5.38 5.28
N GLN A 52 19.21 6.67 5.59
CA GLN A 52 18.86 7.21 6.91
C GLN A 52 17.35 7.49 7.05
N THR A 53 16.62 7.50 5.94
CA THR A 53 15.19 7.80 5.86
C THR A 53 14.48 6.85 4.89
N VAL A 54 13.22 6.53 5.19
CA VAL A 54 12.34 5.73 4.32
C VAL A 54 11.33 6.66 3.68
N ASP A 55 11.10 6.54 2.38
CA ASP A 55 10.08 7.34 1.71
C ASP A 55 8.70 6.84 2.11
N CYS A 56 7.89 7.74 2.66
CA CYS A 56 6.51 7.43 3.02
C CYS A 56 5.59 8.23 2.11
N ILE A 57 5.02 7.58 1.10
CA ILE A 57 4.05 8.22 0.19
C ILE A 57 2.63 8.25 0.77
N LEU A 58 2.36 7.39 1.77
CA LEU A 58 1.21 7.48 2.66
C LEU A 58 1.68 7.83 4.06
N PRO A 59 0.86 8.56 4.84
CA PRO A 59 1.10 8.60 6.26
C PRO A 59 0.95 7.19 6.85
N CYS A 60 1.83 6.84 7.76
CA CYS A 60 1.72 5.62 8.53
C CYS A 60 2.01 5.92 9.99
N HIS A 61 1.25 5.25 10.85
CA HIS A 61 1.47 5.20 12.28
C HIS A 61 1.40 3.74 12.71
N PHE A 62 2.33 3.30 13.54
CA PHE A 62 2.27 1.96 14.13
C PHE A 62 3.12 1.90 15.37
N GLN A 63 2.75 1.00 16.28
CA GLN A 63 3.51 0.77 17.49
C GLN A 63 4.64 -0.22 17.19
N LEU A 64 5.85 0.19 17.54
CA LEU A 64 7.04 -0.66 17.57
C LEU A 64 7.41 -0.93 19.01
N GLN A 65 7.88 -2.14 19.28
CA GLN A 65 8.50 -2.46 20.56
C GLN A 65 10.02 -2.41 20.39
N THR A 66 10.69 -1.58 21.18
CA THR A 66 12.15 -1.52 21.20
C THR A 66 12.74 -2.77 21.87
N PRO A 67 14.04 -3.05 21.70
CA PRO A 67 14.71 -4.13 22.43
C PRO A 67 14.54 -4.06 23.95
N ASP A 68 14.33 -2.86 24.49
CA ASP A 68 14.08 -2.60 25.92
C ASP A 68 12.60 -2.76 26.31
N PHE A 69 11.80 -3.41 25.47
CA PHE A 69 10.36 -3.65 25.65
C PHE A 69 9.49 -2.38 25.75
N GLN A 70 10.02 -1.22 25.35
CA GLN A 70 9.25 0.02 25.33
C GLN A 70 8.42 0.11 24.06
N ASN A 71 7.14 0.41 24.20
CA ASN A 71 6.28 0.69 23.06
C ASN A 71 6.53 2.13 22.59
N VAL A 72 6.99 2.27 21.36
CA VAL A 72 7.23 3.55 20.69
C VAL A 72 6.22 3.67 19.55
N LEU A 73 5.51 4.78 19.51
CA LEU A 73 4.67 5.12 18.37
C LEU A 73 5.57 5.67 17.26
N PHE A 74 5.67 4.94 16.15
CA PHE A 74 6.28 5.43 14.94
C PHE A 74 5.24 6.22 14.14
N THR A 75 5.63 7.35 13.57
CA THR A 75 4.78 8.13 12.66
C THR A 75 5.67 8.71 11.55
N ALA A 76 5.27 8.52 10.30
CA ALA A 76 5.98 9.05 9.13
C ALA A 76 5.03 9.29 7.96
N GLY A 77 5.47 10.10 7.00
CA GLY A 77 4.74 10.41 5.77
C GLY A 77 3.91 11.69 5.83
N PRO A 78 3.37 12.12 4.68
CA PRO A 78 2.61 13.36 4.55
C PRO A 78 1.21 13.22 5.14
N GLN A 79 0.64 14.31 5.65
CA GLN A 79 -0.77 14.32 6.06
C GLN A 79 -1.68 14.01 4.86
N ASP A 80 -2.69 13.17 5.08
CA ASP A 80 -3.70 12.82 4.07
C ASP A 80 -5.09 12.94 4.70
N ALA A 81 -5.99 13.70 4.06
CA ALA A 81 -7.36 13.88 4.53
C ALA A 81 -8.22 12.60 4.42
N ASN A 82 -7.76 11.60 3.66
CA ASN A 82 -8.39 10.28 3.58
C ASN A 82 -7.87 9.31 4.66
N GLU A 83 -6.92 9.72 5.50
CA GLU A 83 -6.32 8.90 6.56
C GLU A 83 -6.64 9.48 7.94
N HIS A 84 -7.49 8.78 8.70
CA HIS A 84 -7.92 9.18 10.04
C HIS A 84 -7.29 8.28 11.12
N PHE A 85 -6.16 8.72 11.62
CA PHE A 85 -5.44 8.04 12.69
C PHE A 85 -6.19 8.11 14.02
N ASN A 86 -6.36 6.95 14.66
CA ASN A 86 -7.11 6.79 15.90
C ASN A 86 -6.62 5.53 16.65
N ASP A 87 -6.87 5.49 17.96
CA ASP A 87 -6.50 4.35 18.82
C ASP A 87 -7.68 3.39 19.10
N ASN A 88 -8.83 3.60 18.45
CA ASN A 88 -10.07 2.90 18.76
C ASN A 88 -10.35 1.71 17.84
N GLY A 89 -9.46 1.40 16.90
CA GLY A 89 -9.65 0.32 15.92
C GLY A 89 -10.57 0.67 14.76
N GLU A 90 -10.86 1.96 14.54
CA GLU A 90 -11.59 2.40 13.37
C GLU A 90 -10.71 2.26 12.14
N SER A 91 -11.31 2.10 10.96
CA SER A 91 -10.53 2.15 9.73
C SER A 91 -9.78 3.47 9.64
N VAL A 92 -8.49 3.41 9.32
CA VAL A 92 -7.66 4.61 9.12
C VAL A 92 -7.91 5.17 7.73
N THR A 93 -7.78 4.33 6.70
CA THR A 93 -8.15 4.66 5.32
C THR A 93 -9.68 4.80 5.21
N GLN A 94 -10.19 5.96 4.83
CA GLN A 94 -11.64 6.21 4.77
C GLN A 94 -12.27 5.79 3.45
N LYS A 95 -11.53 5.91 2.35
CA LYS A 95 -11.97 5.52 0.99
C LYS A 95 -10.87 4.76 0.26
N PRO A 96 -11.22 3.83 -0.64
CA PRO A 96 -10.24 3.16 -1.47
C PRO A 96 -9.37 4.15 -2.25
N LYS A 97 -8.07 3.88 -2.32
CA LYS A 97 -7.10 4.73 -3.02
C LYS A 97 -6.19 3.88 -3.88
N ILE A 98 -5.98 4.33 -5.12
CA ILE A 98 -5.21 3.60 -6.14
C ILE A 98 -3.81 4.21 -6.24
N TYR A 99 -2.80 3.37 -6.06
CA TYR A 99 -1.39 3.71 -6.22
C TYR A 99 -0.86 3.09 -7.51
N ASN A 100 -0.43 3.95 -8.44
CA ASN A 100 0.14 3.54 -9.71
C ASN A 100 1.65 3.37 -9.53
N LEU A 101 2.10 2.13 -9.37
CA LEU A 101 3.49 1.75 -9.22
C LEU A 101 4.01 1.14 -10.53
N LYS A 102 5.30 1.27 -10.81
CA LYS A 102 5.89 0.76 -12.05
C LYS A 102 7.10 -0.10 -11.73
N THR A 103 7.21 -1.23 -12.42
CA THR A 103 8.42 -2.04 -12.48
C THR A 103 8.94 -2.07 -13.91
N GLU A 104 10.05 -2.75 -14.17
CA GLU A 104 10.52 -2.95 -15.56
C GLU A 104 9.48 -3.67 -16.43
N LYS A 105 8.73 -4.62 -15.86
CA LYS A 105 7.83 -5.51 -16.58
C LYS A 105 6.35 -5.18 -16.45
N TYR A 106 5.96 -4.45 -15.39
CA TYR A 106 4.57 -4.22 -15.03
C TYR A 106 4.23 -2.75 -14.76
N ASN A 107 3.01 -2.37 -15.13
CA ASN A 107 2.28 -1.25 -14.57
C ASN A 107 1.34 -1.80 -13.50
N CYS A 108 1.64 -1.51 -12.24
CA CYS A 108 0.92 -2.04 -11.09
C CYS A 108 -0.06 -0.99 -10.55
N LYS A 109 -1.31 -1.38 -10.31
CA LYS A 109 -2.26 -0.62 -9.51
C LYS A 109 -2.45 -1.32 -8.18
N VAL A 110 -1.96 -0.74 -7.10
CA VAL A 110 -2.24 -1.23 -5.75
C VAL A 110 -3.43 -0.44 -5.21
N ILE A 111 -4.51 -1.16 -4.87
CA ILE A 111 -5.72 -0.57 -4.32
C ILE A 111 -5.70 -0.80 -2.82
N ASP A 112 -5.39 0.26 -2.08
CA ASP A 112 -5.54 0.30 -0.63
C ASP A 112 -7.00 0.57 -0.27
N THR A 113 -7.49 -0.05 0.79
CA THR A 113 -8.92 -0.03 1.13
C THR A 113 -9.16 0.29 2.60
N PRO A 114 -10.39 0.74 2.95
CA PRO A 114 -10.81 0.77 4.34
C PRO A 114 -10.67 -0.60 5.03
N GLY A 115 -10.41 -0.59 6.32
CA GLY A 115 -10.40 -1.76 7.18
C GLY A 115 -11.78 -2.37 7.37
N LEU A 116 -11.79 -3.71 7.44
CA LEU A 116 -12.93 -4.48 7.90
C LEU A 116 -12.95 -4.54 9.44
N GLY A 117 -14.12 -4.78 10.01
CA GLY A 117 -14.32 -4.83 11.46
C GLY A 117 -14.23 -3.45 12.11
N ASP A 118 -14.81 -2.42 11.48
CA ASP A 118 -14.77 -1.05 11.97
C ASP A 118 -15.50 -0.88 13.32
N THR A 119 -14.80 -0.33 14.32
CA THR A 119 -15.33 -0.19 15.69
C THR A 119 -16.35 0.94 15.84
N ARG A 120 -16.54 1.79 14.82
CA ARG A 120 -17.67 2.74 14.75
C ARG A 120 -19.02 2.03 14.63
N GLY A 121 -19.02 0.74 14.31
CA GLY A 121 -20.17 -0.14 14.36
C GLY A 121 -20.53 -0.76 13.01
N ALA A 122 -21.46 -1.71 13.04
CA ALA A 122 -21.83 -2.54 11.88
C ALA A 122 -22.29 -1.74 10.65
N LYS A 123 -22.91 -0.55 10.85
CA LYS A 123 -23.31 0.32 9.74
C LYS A 123 -22.09 0.85 8.99
N GLN A 124 -21.09 1.36 9.71
CA GLN A 124 -19.87 1.87 9.09
C GLN A 124 -19.09 0.75 8.41
N ASP A 125 -19.05 -0.42 9.04
CA ASP A 125 -18.37 -1.58 8.46
C ASP A 125 -19.04 -2.03 7.14
N ALA A 126 -20.39 -2.01 7.07
CA ALA A 126 -21.11 -2.25 5.83
C ALA A 126 -20.79 -1.19 4.74
N GLU A 127 -20.69 0.08 5.11
CA GLU A 127 -20.26 1.15 4.20
C GLU A 127 -18.83 0.91 3.69
N ASN A 128 -17.90 0.46 4.54
CA ASN A 128 -16.54 0.10 4.13
C ASN A 128 -16.56 -1.05 3.12
N VAL A 129 -17.38 -2.08 3.35
CA VAL A 129 -17.55 -3.20 2.41
C VAL A 129 -18.12 -2.73 1.08
N ASP A 130 -19.10 -1.83 1.09
CA ASP A 130 -19.68 -1.27 -0.13
C ASP A 130 -18.65 -0.42 -0.90
N LEU A 131 -17.81 0.36 -0.22
CA LEU A 131 -16.70 1.08 -0.83
C LEU A 131 -15.70 0.13 -1.50
N ILE A 132 -15.31 -0.95 -0.82
CA ILE A 132 -14.42 -1.98 -1.39
C ILE A 132 -15.05 -2.61 -2.63
N ARG A 133 -16.34 -2.95 -2.55
CA ARG A 133 -17.09 -3.52 -3.67
C ARG A 133 -17.13 -2.57 -4.87
N ASN A 134 -17.40 -1.29 -4.65
CA ASN A 134 -17.43 -0.29 -5.72
C ASN A 134 -16.06 -0.13 -6.38
N ALA A 135 -14.98 -0.13 -5.58
CA ALA A 135 -13.62 -0.09 -6.11
C ALA A 135 -13.31 -1.29 -7.01
N ILE A 136 -13.79 -2.50 -6.66
CA ILE A 136 -13.64 -3.70 -7.52
C ILE A 136 -14.38 -3.51 -8.85
N ILE A 137 -15.61 -2.98 -8.81
CA ILE A 137 -16.44 -2.80 -10.01
C ILE A 137 -15.83 -1.79 -11.00
N GLU A 138 -15.13 -0.77 -10.49
CA GLU A 138 -14.47 0.25 -11.33
C GLU A 138 -13.19 -0.24 -12.02
N ILE A 139 -12.65 -1.40 -11.61
CA ILE A 139 -11.42 -1.97 -12.17
C ILE A 139 -11.78 -2.97 -13.26
N GLU A 140 -11.20 -2.78 -14.45
CA GLU A 140 -11.43 -3.65 -15.62
C GLU A 140 -11.03 -5.11 -15.36
N GLU A 141 -9.85 -5.34 -14.79
CA GLU A 141 -9.33 -6.68 -14.46
C GLU A 141 -8.65 -6.69 -13.10
N LEU A 142 -9.14 -7.49 -12.16
CA LEU A 142 -8.48 -7.72 -10.87
C LEU A 142 -7.55 -8.94 -10.97
N HIS A 143 -6.25 -8.72 -10.74
CA HIS A 143 -5.24 -9.77 -10.92
C HIS A 143 -4.95 -10.52 -9.62
N ALA A 144 -5.06 -9.84 -8.48
CA ALA A 144 -4.86 -10.45 -7.17
C ALA A 144 -5.63 -9.73 -6.06
N ILE A 145 -6.01 -10.50 -5.04
CA ILE A 145 -6.48 -9.98 -3.74
C ILE A 145 -5.45 -10.40 -2.70
N CYS A 146 -4.88 -9.43 -1.99
CA CYS A 146 -3.94 -9.66 -0.91
C CYS A 146 -4.64 -9.46 0.43
N PHE A 147 -4.72 -10.54 1.22
CA PHE A 147 -5.21 -10.50 2.58
C PHE A 147 -4.06 -10.09 3.52
N VAL A 148 -4.17 -8.90 4.11
CA VAL A 148 -3.20 -8.35 5.04
C VAL A 148 -3.64 -8.65 6.46
N MET A 149 -2.74 -9.25 7.23
CA MET A 149 -2.97 -9.63 8.62
C MET A 149 -1.87 -9.04 9.50
N PRO A 150 -2.20 -8.53 10.70
CA PRO A 150 -1.18 -8.08 11.65
C PRO A 150 -0.30 -9.28 12.07
N SER A 151 1.01 -9.05 12.21
CA SER A 151 1.99 -10.07 12.58
C SER A 151 1.86 -10.55 14.03
N ASN A 152 1.17 -9.76 14.85
CA ASN A 152 0.94 -9.94 16.27
C ASN A 152 -0.47 -10.50 16.52
N ILE A 153 -0.71 -11.72 16.05
CA ILE A 153 -1.72 -12.61 16.65
C ILE A 153 -1.09 -13.19 17.93
N LEU A 154 -0.90 -12.35 18.96
CA LEU A 154 -0.80 -12.87 20.32
C LEU A 154 -2.18 -13.37 20.68
N LYS A 155 -2.41 -14.68 20.52
CA LYS A 155 -3.52 -15.34 21.20
C LYS A 155 -3.35 -15.05 22.70
N ARG A 156 -4.26 -14.25 23.25
CA ARG A 156 -4.49 -14.23 24.70
C ARG A 156 -5.00 -15.58 25.15
#